data_AF-A0A6L7YH41-F1
#
_entry.id   AF-A0A6L7YH41-F1
#
_cell.length_a   1.000
_cell.length_b   1.000
_cell.length_c   1.000
_cell.angle_alpha   90.00
_cell.angle_beta   90.00
_cell.angle_gamma   90.00
#
_symmetry.space_group_name_H-M   'P 1'
#
loop_
_entity.id
_entity.type
_entity.pdbx_description
1 polymer ?
#
loop_
_entity_poly.entity_id
_entity_poly.type
_entity_poly.pdbx_seq_one_letter_code
_entity_poly.pdbx_strand_id
1 'polypeptide(L)'
;MADNGNTALTLHWPELMNEEGFGLLWFASWIVDEDEGGEGEWFYSGRGGETQIAPIPAEAIGVRIRRWPSEGLEAEYVDVLLADGPGEVWAEQLDFDRKQPFARIPADPKSAVRGIDE
;
A
#
# COMPACT_ATOMS: atom_id res chain seq x y z
N MET A 1 11.38 -6.65 -18.07
CA MET A 1 10.52 -6.62 -16.86
C MET A 1 10.47 -8.04 -16.35
N ALA A 2 10.82 -8.25 -15.08
CA ALA A 2 10.83 -9.59 -14.51
C ALA A 2 9.37 -10.03 -14.35
N ASP A 3 8.96 -11.00 -15.17
CA ASP A 3 7.75 -11.77 -14.91
C ASP A 3 8.04 -12.61 -13.68
N ASN A 4 7.50 -12.20 -12.53
CA ASN A 4 7.67 -12.95 -11.29
C ASN A 4 6.83 -14.25 -11.28
N GLY A 5 6.15 -14.60 -12.38
CA GLY A 5 5.46 -15.87 -12.61
C GLY A 5 4.27 -16.12 -11.69
N ASN A 6 4.01 -15.19 -10.77
CA ASN A 6 3.04 -15.32 -9.72
C ASN A 6 1.73 -14.67 -10.15
N THR A 7 0.69 -15.48 -10.27
CA THR A 7 -0.62 -15.06 -10.81
C THR A 7 -1.60 -14.63 -9.73
N ALA A 8 -1.26 -14.82 -8.46
CA ALA A 8 -2.10 -14.46 -7.32
C ALA A 8 -1.26 -14.03 -6.12
N LEU A 9 -1.77 -13.06 -5.36
CA LEU A 9 -1.20 -12.58 -4.12
C LEU A 9 -1.97 -13.19 -2.95
N THR A 10 -1.27 -13.81 -2.00
CA THR A 10 -1.87 -14.22 -0.73
C THR A 10 -1.64 -13.12 0.30
N LEU A 11 -2.69 -12.60 0.94
CA LEU A 11 -2.58 -11.63 2.03
C LEU A 11 -3.16 -12.20 3.31
N HIS A 12 -2.41 -12.05 4.40
CA HIS A 12 -2.85 -12.37 5.75
C HIS A 12 -3.22 -11.07 6.48
N TRP A 13 -4.49 -10.95 6.83
CA TRP A 13 -5.06 -9.81 7.53
C TRP A 13 -5.09 -10.10 9.03
N PRO A 14 -4.33 -9.38 9.87
CA PRO A 14 -4.32 -9.64 11.29
C PRO A 14 -5.60 -9.11 11.95
N GLU A 15 -6.07 -9.81 12.98
CA GLU A 15 -7.16 -9.35 13.85
C GLU A 15 -6.58 -8.35 14.87
N LEU A 16 -6.48 -7.08 14.48
CA LEU A 16 -6.02 -5.98 15.32
C LEU A 16 -7.19 -5.10 15.76
N MET A 17 -7.02 -4.37 16.86
CA MET A 17 -7.99 -3.38 17.33
C MET A 17 -7.53 -1.97 16.95
N ASN A 18 -8.48 -1.08 16.67
CA ASN A 18 -8.27 0.35 16.55
C ASN A 18 -8.25 1.03 17.93
N GLU A 19 -7.98 2.33 17.97
CA GLU A 19 -7.88 3.13 19.20
C GLU A 19 -9.20 3.22 19.97
N GLU A 20 -10.33 3.04 19.29
CA GLU A 20 -11.67 3.02 19.87
C GLU A 20 -12.09 1.64 20.42
N GLY A 21 -11.25 0.60 20.23
CA GLY A 21 -11.50 -0.75 20.72
C GLY A 21 -12.39 -1.62 19.81
N PHE A 22 -12.59 -1.22 18.56
CA PHE A 22 -13.20 -2.02 17.50
C PHE A 22 -12.14 -2.69 16.63
N GLY A 23 -12.53 -3.66 15.80
CA GLY A 23 -11.61 -4.26 14.83
C GLY A 23 -11.02 -3.20 13.88
N LEU A 24 -9.73 -3.28 13.60
CA LEU A 24 -9.02 -2.34 12.74
C LEU A 24 -9.56 -2.44 11.30
N LEU A 25 -9.95 -1.32 10.71
CA LEU A 25 -10.40 -1.31 9.31
C LEU A 25 -9.19 -1.40 8.38
N TRP A 26 -9.25 -2.35 7.47
CA TRP A 26 -8.25 -2.65 6.47
C TRP A 26 -8.79 -2.47 5.07
N PHE A 27 -7.93 -2.05 4.16
CA PHE A 27 -8.28 -1.86 2.76
C PHE A 27 -7.11 -2.21 1.84
N ALA A 28 -7.39 -2.81 0.68
CA ALA A 28 -6.37 -3.11 -0.32
C ALA A 28 -6.81 -2.81 -1.74
N SER A 29 -5.92 -2.17 -2.49
CA SER A 29 -6.09 -1.85 -3.90
C SER A 29 -4.83 -2.17 -4.69
N TRP A 30 -5.01 -2.51 -5.97
CA TRP A 30 -3.89 -2.65 -6.89
C TRP A 30 -3.30 -1.29 -7.25
N ILE A 31 -1.98 -1.23 -7.37
CA ILE A 31 -1.26 -0.11 -7.97
C ILE A 31 -1.00 -0.49 -9.42
N VAL A 32 -1.36 0.39 -10.35
CA VAL A 32 -1.33 0.14 -11.80
C VAL A 32 -0.52 1.17 -12.60
N ASP A 33 0.06 2.17 -11.91
CA ASP A 33 0.84 3.25 -12.52
C ASP A 33 2.16 3.40 -11.76
N GLU A 34 3.28 3.18 -12.47
CA GLU A 34 4.66 3.21 -11.94
C GLU A 34 5.18 4.61 -11.65
N ASP A 35 4.58 5.66 -12.24
CA ASP A 35 5.08 7.03 -12.14
C ASP A 35 4.42 7.76 -10.96
N GLU A 36 3.10 7.63 -10.82
CA GLU A 36 2.32 8.36 -9.80
C GLU A 36 1.72 7.48 -8.71
N GLY A 37 1.85 6.15 -8.81
CA GLY A 37 1.22 5.22 -7.87
C GLY A 37 -0.30 5.23 -7.95
N GLY A 38 -0.83 5.43 -9.16
CA GLY A 38 -2.24 5.37 -9.49
C GLY A 38 -2.85 4.02 -9.12
N GLU A 39 -4.05 4.05 -8.56
CA GLU A 39 -4.73 2.87 -8.05
C GLU A 39 -5.75 2.35 -9.04
N GLY A 40 -5.74 1.03 -9.22
CA GLY A 40 -6.73 0.29 -9.98
C GLY A 40 -7.85 -0.26 -9.09
N GLU A 41 -8.30 -1.46 -9.40
CA GLU A 41 -9.38 -2.11 -8.67
C GLU A 41 -9.02 -2.38 -7.20
N TRP A 42 -10.02 -2.20 -6.36
CA TRP A 42 -9.99 -2.54 -4.95
C TRP A 42 -10.41 -4.00 -4.77
N PHE A 43 -9.63 -4.79 -4.03
CA PHE A 43 -9.91 -6.22 -3.88
C PHE A 43 -10.18 -6.65 -2.43
N TYR A 44 -10.00 -5.74 -1.46
CA TYR A 44 -10.25 -6.04 -0.06
C TYR A 44 -10.78 -4.84 0.74
N SER A 45 -11.73 -5.12 1.61
CA SER A 45 -12.24 -4.23 2.65
C SER A 45 -12.78 -5.09 3.80
N GLY A 46 -12.22 -4.92 5.01
CA GLY A 46 -12.57 -5.80 6.12
C GLY A 46 -11.96 -5.37 7.45
N ARG A 47 -12.21 -6.18 8.49
CA ARG A 47 -11.78 -5.90 9.87
C ARG A 47 -10.65 -6.84 10.34
N GLY A 48 -10.08 -7.64 9.43
CA GLY A 48 -9.00 -8.58 9.71
C GLY A 48 -9.43 -9.90 10.34
N GLY A 49 -8.45 -10.81 10.51
CA GLY A 49 -8.64 -12.18 11.02
C GLY A 49 -8.70 -13.26 9.94
N GLU A 50 -8.68 -12.88 8.66
CA GLU A 50 -8.77 -13.78 7.53
C GLU A 50 -7.52 -13.79 6.64
N THR A 51 -7.41 -14.83 5.81
CA THR A 51 -6.46 -14.91 4.71
C THR A 51 -7.21 -14.81 3.40
N GLN A 52 -6.69 -14.00 2.48
CA GLN A 52 -7.29 -13.78 1.17
C GLN A 52 -6.29 -14.12 0.06
N ILE A 53 -6.79 -14.72 -1.01
CA ILE A 53 -6.04 -14.91 -2.25
C ILE A 53 -6.67 -14.01 -3.30
N ALA A 54 -5.89 -13.10 -3.87
CA ALA A 54 -6.32 -12.14 -4.88
C ALA A 54 -5.58 -12.39 -6.20
N PRO A 55 -6.28 -12.68 -7.32
CA PRO A 55 -5.65 -12.75 -8.64
C PRO A 55 -4.98 -11.42 -8.97
N ILE A 56 -3.72 -11.47 -9.44
CA ILE A 56 -2.95 -10.28 -9.80
C ILE A 56 -3.34 -9.84 -11.22
N PRO A 57 -3.89 -8.63 -11.43
CA PRO A 57 -4.14 -8.07 -12.75
C PRO A 57 -2.84 -7.90 -13.54
N ALA A 58 -2.92 -7.97 -14.88
CA ALA A 58 -1.72 -7.92 -15.74
C ALA A 58 -1.01 -6.56 -15.66
N GLU A 59 -1.76 -5.50 -15.38
CA GLU A 59 -1.30 -4.12 -15.22
C GLU A 59 -0.82 -3.81 -13.79
N ALA A 60 -1.01 -4.71 -12.83
CA ALA A 60 -0.64 -4.44 -11.45
C ALA A 60 0.87 -4.51 -11.26
N ILE A 61 1.42 -3.48 -10.62
CA ILE A 61 2.85 -3.38 -10.27
C ILE A 61 3.08 -3.53 -8.77
N GLY A 62 2.02 -3.43 -7.99
CA GLY A 62 2.06 -3.40 -6.53
C GLY A 62 0.67 -3.44 -5.92
N VAL A 63 0.63 -3.44 -4.60
CA VAL A 63 -0.57 -3.29 -3.79
C VAL A 63 -0.38 -2.12 -2.84
N ARG A 64 -1.42 -1.30 -2.68
CA ARG A 64 -1.52 -0.32 -1.60
C ARG A 64 -2.42 -0.88 -0.51
N ILE A 65 -1.85 -1.11 0.66
CA ILE A 65 -2.56 -1.58 1.85
C ILE A 65 -2.78 -0.40 2.77
N ARG A 66 -4.00 -0.21 3.25
CA ARG A 66 -4.37 0.84 4.18
C ARG A 66 -4.93 0.29 5.47
N ARG A 67 -4.71 1.05 6.55
CA ARG A 67 -5.33 0.82 7.86
C ARG A 67 -5.83 2.13 8.46
N TRP A 68 -6.86 2.03 9.30
CA TRP A 68 -7.39 3.16 10.07
C TRP A 68 -7.26 2.90 11.57
N PRO A 69 -6.12 3.28 12.19
CA PRO A 69 -5.93 3.14 13.63
C PRO A 69 -6.91 3.96 14.45
N SER A 70 -7.41 5.08 13.91
CA SER A 70 -8.50 5.87 14.50
C SER A 70 -9.57 6.17 13.46
N GLU A 71 -10.83 6.09 13.86
CA GLU A 71 -11.96 6.36 12.99
C GLU A 71 -12.11 7.88 12.74
N GLY A 72 -12.21 8.26 11.46
CA GLY A 72 -12.39 9.67 11.06
C GLY A 72 -11.08 10.43 10.76
N LEU A 73 -9.92 9.80 10.89
CA LEU A 73 -8.64 10.30 10.38
C LEU A 73 -8.33 9.72 8.99
N GLU A 74 -7.32 10.30 8.33
CA GLU A 74 -6.78 9.74 7.10
C GLU A 74 -6.18 8.35 7.36
N ALA A 75 -6.29 7.48 6.37
CA ALA A 75 -5.69 6.16 6.44
C ALA A 75 -4.18 6.25 6.45
N GLU A 76 -3.54 5.42 7.26
CA GLU A 76 -2.15 5.06 7.04
C GLU A 76 -2.09 4.07 5.89
N TYR A 77 -1.01 4.12 5.10
CA TYR A 77 -0.85 3.19 3.98
C TYR A 77 0.59 2.77 3.75
N VAL A 78 0.73 1.59 3.16
CA VAL A 78 1.98 1.02 2.72
C VAL A 78 1.83 0.47 1.32
N ASP A 79 2.82 0.76 0.46
CA ASP A 79 2.88 0.22 -0.90
C ASP A 79 3.85 -0.97 -0.90
N VAL A 80 3.40 -2.10 -1.44
CA VAL A 80 4.19 -3.32 -1.60
C VAL A 80 4.30 -3.62 -3.08
N LEU A 81 5.50 -3.56 -3.64
CA LEU A 81 5.72 -3.78 -5.07
C LEU A 81 5.78 -5.28 -5.37
N LEU A 82 5.14 -5.70 -6.46
CA LEU A 82 5.13 -7.09 -6.89
C LEU A 82 6.51 -7.53 -7.41
N ALA A 83 7.32 -6.59 -7.91
CA ALA A 83 8.70 -6.82 -8.31
C ALA A 83 9.56 -7.43 -7.20
N ASP A 84 9.23 -7.14 -5.92
CA ASP A 84 9.94 -7.63 -4.74
C ASP A 84 9.55 -9.08 -4.37
N GLY A 85 8.73 -9.74 -5.18
CA GLY A 85 8.37 -11.15 -5.05
C GLY A 85 7.38 -11.52 -3.92
N PRO A 86 6.43 -10.68 -3.48
CA PRO A 86 5.49 -11.08 -2.46
C PRO A 86 4.46 -12.03 -3.11
N GLY A 87 4.76 -13.32 -3.19
CA GLY A 87 3.70 -14.32 -3.38
C GLY A 87 2.73 -14.36 -2.20
N GLU A 88 3.22 -13.89 -1.05
CA GLU A 88 2.53 -13.86 0.22
C GLU A 88 2.92 -12.58 0.99
N VAL A 89 1.94 -11.93 1.61
CA VAL A 89 2.11 -10.71 2.40
C VAL A 89 1.43 -10.87 3.75
N TRP A 90 2.16 -10.57 4.81
CA TRP A 90 1.66 -10.54 6.17
C TRP A 90 1.47 -9.09 6.60
N ALA A 91 0.23 -8.60 6.64
CA ALA A 91 -0.03 -7.17 6.84
C ALA A 91 0.45 -6.64 8.19
N GLU A 92 0.54 -7.48 9.22
CA GLU A 92 1.10 -7.12 10.54
C GLU A 92 2.60 -6.82 10.53
N GLN A 93 3.34 -7.31 9.51
CA GLN A 93 4.79 -7.16 9.41
C GLN A 93 5.19 -5.94 8.57
N LEU A 94 4.20 -5.24 8.00
CA LEU A 94 4.45 -4.09 7.14
C LEU A 94 4.75 -2.85 7.99
N ASP A 95 5.71 -2.07 7.49
CA ASP A 95 6.08 -0.79 8.08
C ASP A 95 5.25 0.32 7.43
N PHE A 96 4.25 0.81 8.16
CA PHE A 96 3.36 1.91 7.75
C PHE A 96 3.99 3.29 7.96
N ASP A 97 5.07 3.37 8.74
CA ASP A 97 5.76 4.63 9.07
C ASP A 97 6.88 4.96 8.06
N ARG A 98 7.26 3.99 7.22
CA ARG A 98 8.27 4.21 6.18
C ARG A 98 7.79 5.19 5.10
N LYS A 99 8.75 5.84 4.44
CA LYS A 99 8.46 6.59 3.22
C LYS A 99 8.02 5.63 2.11
N GLN A 100 6.81 5.85 1.58
CA GLN A 100 6.28 5.00 0.52
C GLN A 100 6.88 5.38 -0.85
N PRO A 101 7.11 4.40 -1.75
CA PRO A 101 7.60 4.63 -3.12
C PRO A 101 6.87 5.74 -3.87
N PHE A 102 5.54 5.78 -3.72
CA PHE A 102 4.68 6.77 -4.39
C PHE A 102 4.19 7.88 -3.46
N ALA A 103 4.79 8.01 -2.26
CA ALA A 103 4.46 9.11 -1.37
C ALA A 103 4.79 10.45 -2.06
N ARG A 104 3.75 11.25 -2.35
CA ARG A 104 3.90 12.64 -2.79
C ARG A 104 4.36 13.50 -1.61
N ILE A 105 5.59 13.30 -1.15
CA ILE A 105 6.27 14.31 -0.36
C ILE A 105 6.78 15.34 -1.39
N PRO A 106 6.32 16.60 -1.38
CA PRO A 106 6.99 17.61 -2.20
C PRO A 106 8.47 17.59 -1.83
N ALA A 107 9.35 17.39 -2.83
CA ALA A 107 10.76 17.72 -2.67
C ALA A 107 10.80 19.13 -2.08
N ASP A 108 11.41 19.27 -0.91
CA ASP A 108 11.43 20.49 -0.10
C ASP A 108 11.30 21.77 -0.96
N PRO A 109 10.25 22.60 -0.76
CA PRO A 109 10.08 23.84 -1.55
C PRO A 109 11.25 24.82 -1.36
N LYS A 110 12.17 24.59 -0.41
CA LYS A 110 13.39 25.39 -0.24
C LYS A 110 14.57 24.99 -1.12
N SER A 111 14.52 23.87 -1.85
CA SER A 111 15.60 23.49 -2.78
C SER A 111 15.43 24.05 -4.20
N ALA A 112 14.31 24.71 -4.50
CA ALA A 112 14.03 25.27 -5.83
C ALA A 112 14.55 26.72 -6.04
N VAL A 113 15.26 27.31 -5.08
CA VAL A 113 15.83 28.67 -5.21
C VAL A 113 17.33 28.66 -4.95
N ARG A 114 18.08 28.07 -5.88
CA ARG A 114 19.49 28.44 -6.15
C ARG A 114 19.75 28.23 -7.64
N GLY A 115 19.39 29.25 -8.40
CA GLY A 115 19.55 29.24 -9.86
C GLY A 115 18.98 30.48 -10.52
N ILE A 116 19.25 31.66 -9.97
CA ILE A 116 19.27 32.90 -10.76
C ILE A 116 20.51 33.67 -10.30
N ASP A 117 21.63 33.39 -10.97
CA ASP A 117 22.74 34.32 -11.12
C ASP A 117 22.25 35.45 -12.03
N GLU A 118 22.35 36.70 -11.54
CA GLU A 118 22.86 37.87 -12.28
C GLU A 118 23.50 38.84 -11.28
#